data_AF-A0A7H9HWS3-F1
#
_entry.id   AF-A0A7H9HWS3-F1
#
_cell.length_a   1.000
_cell.length_b   1.000
_cell.length_c   1.000
_cell.angle_alpha   90.00
_cell.angle_beta   90.00
_cell.angle_gamma   90.00
#
_symmetry.space_group_name_H-M   'P 1'
#
loop_
_entity.id
_entity.type
_entity.pdbx_description
1 polymer ?
#
loop_
_entity_poly.entity_id
_entity_poly.type
_entity_poly.pdbx_seq_one_letter_code
_entity_poly.pdbx_strand_id
1 'polypeptide(L)'
;MSGLLNNFIPFEIWNLVLDKLENDSSGMYQSMVDLIYFFKALEGSRISPCFQCRLRDRWKFLNYTKHAEWFDVLKVSPSLKVLAGDVKWLAERSDYGDDVRRIFVVDERTDVKRLDYRGKKNLDIIFCGDPSVVGDFIVSLSLQCPGSSVSVVVDCESEIYSGKNLFGVLNAELFASKWSFDKLYVSFPWVKILECNYMALDTFIYQALSGRATSKHGFQLFNRFLNSFKLGFPLLEQIKFVTQTTTRDETCNFIDLSSLMLNKFKDGKIPLMNLFKIHSLQNWYLPHVSEFSGHRFKFDETTMTGSPERRTMSLKENLNLLREMAINETIDATPYYRLSLFPRNVKHTRIVNWIPLQSTPIMILKSNSLESLSLKLLEFENAPTTVVQGLFLPSLLCLNLEQMTEQHVTLVPPTNRRNSIDMITHSTVNEIEPYASSMNPVVFSSWNQLTNLQVIKIDMKFNHYIFDIQNLKKSLPSINLKKSFQTFFDEQQRFIVV
;
A
#
# COMPACT_ATOMS: atom_id res chain seq x y z
N MET A 1 21.71 19.38 -10.77
CA MET A 1 23.19 19.39 -10.90
C MET A 1 23.68 19.14 -12.34
N SER A 2 22.89 18.59 -13.26
CA SER A 2 23.34 18.23 -14.62
C SER A 2 23.86 19.37 -15.52
N GLY A 3 23.52 20.63 -15.26
CA GLY A 3 23.96 21.77 -16.06
C GLY A 3 25.33 22.38 -15.69
N LEU A 4 25.83 22.13 -14.47
CA LEU A 4 27.08 22.73 -13.96
C LEU A 4 28.28 21.77 -14.00
N LEU A 5 28.05 20.47 -14.27
CA LEU A 5 29.09 19.42 -14.20
C LEU A 5 29.87 19.22 -15.51
N ASN A 6 29.55 19.99 -16.56
CA ASN A 6 30.22 19.87 -17.85
C ASN A 6 31.66 20.41 -17.87
N ASN A 7 32.15 21.01 -16.77
CA ASN A 7 33.54 21.41 -16.61
C ASN A 7 34.16 20.74 -15.37
N PHE A 8 35.05 19.76 -15.63
CA PHE A 8 36.02 19.11 -14.74
C PHE A 8 35.73 19.12 -13.23
N ILE A 9 34.93 18.17 -12.74
CA ILE A 9 34.96 17.80 -11.32
C ILE A 9 36.32 17.14 -11.02
N PRO A 10 37.10 17.63 -10.04
CA PRO A 10 38.35 17.00 -9.61
C PRO A 10 38.17 15.53 -9.18
N PHE A 11 39.17 14.70 -9.44
CA PHE A 11 39.14 13.27 -9.13
C PHE A 11 38.94 12.97 -7.64
N GLU A 12 39.40 13.87 -6.77
CA GLU A 12 39.28 13.78 -5.32
C GLU A 12 37.82 13.85 -4.88
N ILE A 13 37.03 14.72 -5.51
CA ILE A 13 35.59 14.84 -5.23
C ILE A 13 34.88 13.56 -5.67
N TRP A 14 35.24 13.00 -6.81
CA TRP A 14 34.68 11.72 -7.23
C TRP A 14 35.00 10.60 -6.24
N ASN A 15 36.26 10.47 -5.78
CA ASN A 15 36.62 9.46 -4.79
C ASN A 15 35.82 9.63 -3.49
N LEU A 16 35.62 10.87 -3.02
CA LEU A 16 34.80 11.14 -1.84
C LEU A 16 33.35 10.68 -2.03
N VAL A 17 32.77 10.87 -3.22
CA VAL A 17 31.43 10.36 -3.53
C VAL A 17 31.42 8.83 -3.54
N LEU A 18 32.40 8.19 -4.15
CA LEU A 18 32.48 6.72 -4.18
C LEU A 18 32.69 6.14 -2.77
N ASP A 19 33.59 6.76 -1.99
CA ASP A 19 33.83 6.40 -0.58
C ASP A 19 32.56 6.56 0.23
N LYS A 20 31.78 7.62 -0.02
CA LYS A 20 30.50 7.82 0.66
C LYS A 20 29.48 6.75 0.26
N LEU A 21 29.38 6.39 -1.01
CA LEU A 21 28.50 5.31 -1.50
C LEU A 21 28.89 3.93 -0.92
N GLU A 22 30.17 3.67 -0.70
CA GLU A 22 30.65 2.42 -0.10
C GLU A 22 30.51 2.39 1.42
N ASN A 23 30.82 3.52 2.09
CA ASN A 23 30.84 3.61 3.54
C ASN A 23 29.48 3.98 4.15
N ASP A 24 28.44 4.24 3.34
CA ASP A 24 27.09 4.46 3.87
C ASP A 24 26.49 3.15 4.41
N SER A 25 26.92 2.85 5.64
CA SER A 25 26.47 1.76 6.49
C SER A 25 25.02 1.92 6.96
N SER A 26 24.38 3.08 6.70
CA SER A 26 23.01 3.36 7.17
C SER A 26 21.93 2.56 6.44
N GLY A 27 22.26 1.92 5.32
CA GLY A 27 21.40 0.94 4.66
C GLY A 27 22.01 0.41 3.37
N MET A 28 22.42 -0.85 3.36
CA MET A 28 22.98 -1.56 2.19
C MET A 28 22.19 -1.28 0.89
N TYR A 29 20.86 -1.14 0.98
CA TYR A 29 19.97 -0.86 -0.15
C TYR A 29 20.10 0.57 -0.71
N GLN A 30 20.28 1.58 0.14
CA GLN A 30 20.36 2.98 -0.29
C GLN A 30 21.61 3.17 -1.17
N SER A 31 22.72 2.51 -0.80
CA SER A 31 23.96 2.54 -1.59
C SER A 31 23.81 2.07 -3.03
N MET A 32 23.02 1.01 -3.30
CA MET A 32 22.83 0.48 -4.65
C MET A 32 21.95 1.37 -5.52
N VAL A 33 20.89 1.92 -4.93
CA VAL A 33 20.00 2.86 -5.61
C VAL A 33 20.75 4.16 -5.92
N ASP A 34 21.48 4.70 -4.94
CA ASP A 34 22.28 5.92 -5.11
C ASP A 34 23.38 5.73 -6.16
N LEU A 35 24.02 4.56 -6.19
CA LEU A 35 24.98 4.19 -7.22
C LEU A 35 24.35 4.19 -8.62
N ILE A 36 23.13 3.69 -8.75
CA ILE A 36 22.41 3.69 -10.03
C ILE A 36 22.00 5.10 -10.44
N TYR A 37 21.54 5.94 -9.51
CA TYR A 37 21.29 7.37 -9.78
C TYR A 37 22.56 8.10 -10.18
N PHE A 38 23.67 7.80 -9.52
CA PHE A 38 24.97 8.35 -9.85
C PHE A 38 25.34 8.04 -11.31
N PHE A 39 25.21 6.79 -11.75
CA PHE A 39 25.45 6.44 -13.15
C PHE A 39 24.46 7.07 -14.13
N LYS A 40 23.20 7.25 -13.73
CA LYS A 40 22.21 7.98 -14.52
C LYS A 40 22.56 9.46 -14.66
N ALA A 41 22.99 10.10 -13.59
CA ALA A 41 23.39 11.51 -13.59
C ALA A 41 24.62 11.77 -14.46
N LEU A 42 25.46 10.74 -14.63
CA LEU A 42 26.61 10.77 -15.54
C LEU A 42 26.22 10.59 -17.02
N GLU A 43 24.97 10.22 -17.34
CA GLU A 43 24.52 10.15 -18.73
C GLU A 43 24.66 11.50 -19.43
N GLY A 44 25.25 11.49 -20.63
CA GLY A 44 25.49 12.72 -21.40
C GLY A 44 26.72 13.53 -20.95
N SER A 45 27.36 13.16 -19.85
CA SER A 45 28.64 13.74 -19.43
C SER A 45 29.80 13.03 -20.13
N ARG A 46 30.82 13.77 -20.59
CA ARG A 46 32.08 13.16 -21.05
C ARG A 46 32.87 12.67 -19.85
N ILE A 47 32.63 11.42 -19.46
CA ILE A 47 33.41 10.79 -18.40
C ILE A 47 34.83 10.52 -18.91
N SER A 48 35.85 10.94 -18.16
CA SER A 48 37.24 10.60 -18.46
C SER A 48 37.45 9.07 -18.39
N PRO A 49 38.17 8.45 -19.35
CA PRO A 49 38.55 7.04 -19.29
C PRO A 49 39.21 6.63 -17.96
N CYS A 50 39.99 7.53 -17.34
CA CYS A 50 40.61 7.28 -16.04
C CYS A 50 39.58 7.08 -14.93
N PHE A 51 38.46 7.81 -14.96
CA PHE A 51 37.38 7.64 -13.99
C PHE A 51 36.63 6.32 -14.21
N GLN A 52 36.40 5.94 -15.48
CA GLN A 52 35.81 4.64 -15.81
C GLN A 52 36.67 3.48 -15.31
N CYS A 53 38.01 3.54 -15.48
CA CYS A 53 38.92 2.54 -14.94
C CYS A 53 38.79 2.41 -13.41
N ARG A 54 38.81 3.54 -12.67
CA ARG A 54 38.65 3.52 -11.21
C ARG A 54 37.31 2.94 -10.76
N LEU A 55 36.24 3.27 -11.46
CA LEU A 55 34.92 2.68 -11.19
C LEU A 55 34.94 1.16 -11.37
N ARG A 56 35.60 0.65 -12.43
CA ARG A 56 35.77 -0.79 -12.66
C ARG A 56 36.65 -1.46 -11.60
N ASP A 57 37.67 -0.77 -11.10
CA ASP A 57 38.57 -1.30 -10.08
C ASP A 57 37.87 -1.42 -8.71
N ARG A 58 36.93 -0.51 -8.38
CA ARG A 58 36.17 -0.53 -7.13
C ARG A 58 34.91 -1.40 -7.19
N TRP A 59 34.20 -1.36 -8.31
CA TRP A 59 32.97 -2.13 -8.53
C TRP A 59 33.10 -3.03 -9.74
N LYS A 60 33.04 -4.34 -9.47
CA LYS A 60 33.11 -5.36 -10.51
C LYS A 60 31.71 -5.70 -10.99
N PHE A 61 31.32 -5.11 -12.12
CA PHE A 61 30.08 -5.44 -12.82
C PHE A 61 30.26 -6.72 -13.63
N LEU A 62 29.43 -7.73 -13.36
CA LEU A 62 29.45 -9.02 -14.02
C LEU A 62 28.17 -9.23 -14.82
N ASN A 63 28.25 -9.21 -16.15
CA ASN A 63 27.10 -9.39 -17.01
C ASN A 63 26.80 -10.87 -17.31
N TYR A 64 25.72 -11.40 -16.75
CA TYR A 64 25.26 -12.77 -16.98
C TYR A 64 24.08 -12.88 -17.97
N THR A 65 23.68 -11.77 -18.59
CA THR A 65 22.62 -11.79 -19.60
C THR A 65 23.09 -12.53 -20.86
N LYS A 66 22.21 -13.35 -21.47
CA LYS A 66 22.57 -14.16 -22.65
C LYS A 66 22.78 -13.33 -23.92
N HIS A 67 22.32 -12.09 -23.92
CA HIS A 67 22.39 -11.18 -25.04
C HIS A 67 23.47 -10.14 -24.78
N ALA A 68 24.73 -10.51 -24.95
CA ALA A 68 25.86 -9.57 -24.85
C ALA A 68 25.69 -8.35 -25.77
N GLU A 69 24.94 -8.50 -26.87
CA GLU A 69 24.59 -7.45 -27.85
C GLU A 69 23.45 -6.52 -27.40
N TRP A 70 22.73 -6.84 -26.31
CA TRP A 70 21.63 -6.01 -25.79
C TRP A 70 22.08 -4.93 -24.81
N PHE A 71 23.39 -4.80 -24.56
CA PHE A 71 23.88 -3.66 -23.79
C PHE A 71 23.41 -2.34 -24.40
N ASP A 72 23.33 -2.23 -25.73
CA ASP A 72 22.81 -1.03 -26.41
C ASP A 72 21.29 -0.81 -26.23
N VAL A 73 20.52 -1.84 -25.89
CA VAL A 73 19.05 -1.81 -25.69
C VAL A 73 18.64 -1.65 -24.22
N LEU A 74 19.51 -2.04 -23.28
CA LEU A 74 19.33 -1.72 -21.86
C LEU A 74 19.08 -0.20 -21.72
N LYS A 75 17.92 0.20 -21.18
CA LYS A 75 17.63 1.58 -20.74
C LYS A 75 18.49 2.01 -19.55
N VAL A 76 19.44 1.16 -19.17
CA VAL A 76 20.54 1.45 -18.27
C VAL A 76 21.49 2.46 -18.93
N SER A 77 22.04 3.36 -18.10
CA SER A 77 22.95 4.42 -18.53
C SER A 77 24.07 3.96 -19.47
N PRO A 78 24.34 4.67 -20.59
CA PRO A 78 25.55 4.51 -21.39
C PRO A 78 26.83 4.40 -20.56
N SER A 79 26.90 5.07 -19.41
CA SER A 79 28.02 5.01 -18.47
C SER A 79 28.13 3.66 -17.76
N LEU A 80 27.00 2.99 -17.47
CA LEU A 80 26.94 1.64 -16.90
C LEU A 80 27.28 0.57 -17.95
N LYS A 81 26.92 0.80 -19.22
CA LYS A 81 27.30 -0.06 -20.37
C LYS A 81 28.81 -0.15 -20.54
N VAL A 82 29.52 0.96 -20.30
CA VAL A 82 30.99 1.00 -20.37
C VAL A 82 31.64 0.27 -19.18
N LEU A 83 30.96 0.09 -18.05
CA LEU A 83 31.56 -0.49 -16.84
C LEU A 83 31.36 -1.99 -16.71
N ALA A 84 30.31 -2.53 -17.31
CA ALA A 84 30.07 -3.96 -17.35
C ALA A 84 30.96 -4.64 -18.40
N GLY A 85 32.12 -5.12 -17.95
CA GLY A 85 33.00 -5.95 -18.77
C GLY A 85 32.33 -7.28 -19.13
N ASP A 86 32.68 -7.82 -20.29
CA ASP A 86 32.28 -9.16 -20.69
C ASP A 86 32.81 -10.19 -19.67
N VAL A 87 31.94 -11.09 -19.17
CA VAL A 87 32.27 -12.01 -18.05
C VAL A 87 33.46 -12.92 -18.38
N LYS A 88 33.69 -13.19 -19.66
CA LYS A 88 34.88 -13.93 -20.13
C LYS A 88 36.19 -13.21 -19.79
N TRP A 89 36.24 -11.89 -19.85
CA TRP A 89 37.45 -11.12 -19.53
C TRP A 89 37.74 -11.07 -18.02
N LEU A 90 36.70 -11.18 -17.19
CA LEU A 90 36.79 -11.02 -15.73
C LEU A 90 37.07 -12.32 -14.97
N ALA A 91 36.87 -13.48 -15.61
CA ALA A 91 37.17 -14.80 -15.05
C ALA A 91 38.65 -15.18 -15.15
N GLU A 92 39.39 -14.62 -16.12
CA GLU A 92 40.82 -14.89 -16.34
C GLU A 92 41.74 -14.13 -15.37
N ARG A 93 41.21 -13.13 -14.64
CA ARG A 93 41.90 -12.44 -13.55
C ARG A 93 41.32 -12.88 -12.20
N SER A 94 41.75 -14.04 -11.73
CA SER A 94 41.37 -14.60 -10.42
C SER A 94 42.05 -13.94 -9.22
N ASP A 95 42.96 -12.98 -9.43
CA ASP A 95 43.80 -12.37 -8.38
C ASP A 95 43.19 -11.15 -7.67
N TYR A 96 41.92 -10.84 -7.92
CA TYR A 96 41.26 -9.76 -7.17
C TYR A 96 40.86 -10.27 -5.78
N GLY A 97 41.42 -9.65 -4.75
CA GLY A 97 41.14 -9.97 -3.34
C GLY A 97 39.65 -9.95 -3.00
N ASP A 98 39.28 -10.65 -1.91
CA ASP A 98 37.91 -10.86 -1.46
C ASP A 98 37.13 -9.55 -1.15
N ASP A 99 37.84 -8.42 -1.04
CA ASP A 99 37.29 -7.11 -0.65
C ASP A 99 36.57 -6.36 -1.78
N VAL A 100 36.62 -6.82 -3.04
CA VAL A 100 35.94 -6.12 -4.15
C VAL A 100 34.43 -6.41 -4.17
N ARG A 101 33.63 -5.34 -4.13
CA ARG A 101 32.17 -5.39 -4.27
C ARG A 101 31.79 -5.80 -5.69
N ARG A 102 31.04 -6.91 -5.82
CA ARG A 102 30.58 -7.46 -7.10
C ARG A 102 29.12 -7.14 -7.31
N ILE A 103 28.78 -6.65 -8.50
CA ILE A 103 27.41 -6.32 -8.90
C ILE A 103 27.07 -7.22 -10.10
N PHE A 104 26.02 -8.03 -9.95
CA PHE A 104 25.60 -8.97 -10.98
C PHE A 104 24.51 -8.33 -11.84
N VAL A 105 24.73 -8.24 -13.14
CA VAL A 105 23.72 -7.78 -14.11
C VAL A 105 23.08 -9.03 -14.73
N VAL A 106 21.77 -9.18 -14.56
CA VAL A 106 21.04 -10.42 -14.86
C VAL A 106 19.71 -10.12 -15.55
N ASP A 107 19.12 -11.17 -16.13
CA ASP A 107 17.80 -11.18 -16.76
C ASP A 107 17.02 -12.45 -16.37
N GLU A 108 15.81 -12.62 -16.88
CA GLU A 108 14.96 -13.80 -16.61
C GLU A 108 15.53 -15.12 -17.16
N ARG A 109 16.55 -15.07 -18.02
CA ARG A 109 17.17 -16.25 -18.66
C ARG A 109 18.49 -16.65 -17.99
N THR A 110 18.90 -15.88 -16.98
CA THR A 110 20.15 -16.07 -16.25
C THR A 110 20.08 -17.33 -15.39
N ASP A 111 21.04 -18.23 -15.59
CA ASP A 111 21.20 -19.41 -14.74
C ASP A 111 21.82 -19.02 -13.40
N VAL A 112 20.98 -18.87 -12.39
CA VAL A 112 21.34 -18.47 -11.02
C VAL A 112 22.47 -19.32 -10.43
N LYS A 113 22.59 -20.60 -10.82
CA LYS A 113 23.65 -21.50 -10.32
C LYS A 113 25.06 -21.08 -10.76
N ARG A 114 25.17 -20.22 -11.77
CA ARG A 114 26.44 -19.69 -12.29
C ARG A 114 26.89 -18.40 -11.60
N LEU A 115 26.04 -17.81 -10.76
CA LEU A 115 26.42 -16.65 -9.98
C LEU A 115 27.47 -17.08 -8.96
N ASP A 116 28.65 -16.47 -8.98
CA ASP A 116 29.73 -16.79 -8.03
C ASP A 116 29.55 -16.03 -6.71
N TYR A 117 28.73 -16.58 -5.81
CA TYR A 117 28.37 -16.00 -4.52
C TYR A 117 29.01 -16.72 -3.31
N ARG A 118 29.90 -17.69 -3.51
CA ARG A 118 30.47 -18.49 -2.41
C ARG A 118 31.17 -17.58 -1.38
N GLY A 119 30.80 -17.72 -0.12
CA GLY A 119 31.40 -16.99 1.01
C GLY A 119 30.95 -15.53 1.17
N LYS A 120 30.08 -14.99 0.30
CA LYS A 120 29.64 -13.60 0.37
C LYS A 120 28.41 -13.44 1.26
N LYS A 121 28.46 -12.48 2.19
CA LYS A 121 27.32 -12.11 3.04
C LYS A 121 26.29 -11.23 2.32
N ASN A 122 26.73 -10.47 1.32
CA ASN A 122 25.90 -9.51 0.60
C ASN A 122 25.97 -9.76 -0.90
N LEU A 123 24.81 -9.75 -1.57
CA LEU A 123 24.67 -9.96 -3.00
C LEU A 123 23.92 -8.78 -3.63
N ASP A 124 24.57 -8.07 -4.54
CA ASP A 124 24.02 -6.93 -5.26
C ASP A 124 23.71 -7.29 -6.71
N ILE A 125 22.47 -7.09 -7.12
CA ILE A 125 21.93 -7.52 -8.42
C ILE A 125 21.23 -6.35 -9.10
N ILE A 126 21.51 -6.17 -10.39
CA ILE A 126 20.73 -5.34 -11.31
C ILE A 126 19.97 -6.28 -12.24
N PHE A 127 18.65 -6.31 -12.11
CA PHE A 127 17.76 -7.13 -12.93
C PHE A 127 17.23 -6.28 -14.08
N CYS A 128 17.54 -6.70 -15.30
CA CYS A 128 17.22 -5.99 -16.54
C CYS A 128 16.19 -6.70 -17.42
N GLY A 129 15.56 -7.76 -16.91
CA GLY A 129 14.53 -8.53 -17.61
C GLY A 129 13.14 -7.92 -17.49
N ASP A 130 12.13 -8.70 -17.87
CA ASP A 130 10.72 -8.33 -17.62
C ASP A 130 10.45 -8.22 -16.10
N PRO A 131 10.00 -7.05 -15.59
CA PRO A 131 9.67 -6.90 -14.17
C PRO A 131 8.67 -7.93 -13.67
N SER A 132 7.76 -8.44 -14.52
CA SER A 132 6.70 -9.36 -14.12
C SER A 132 7.21 -10.69 -13.54
N VAL A 133 8.44 -11.08 -13.88
CA VAL A 133 9.07 -12.37 -13.48
C VAL A 133 10.16 -12.20 -12.40
N VAL A 134 10.31 -11.00 -11.83
CA VAL A 134 11.30 -10.73 -10.76
C VAL A 134 11.10 -11.66 -9.57
N GLY A 135 9.86 -11.95 -9.18
CA GLY A 135 9.56 -12.90 -8.11
C GLY A 135 10.11 -14.30 -8.36
N ASP A 136 9.94 -14.83 -9.58
CA ASP A 136 10.41 -16.17 -9.94
C ASP A 136 11.95 -16.24 -9.94
N PHE A 137 12.60 -15.17 -10.40
CA PHE A 137 14.05 -15.01 -10.30
C PHE A 137 14.51 -15.03 -8.83
N ILE A 138 13.86 -14.26 -7.96
CA ILE A 138 14.19 -14.20 -6.52
C ILE A 138 13.96 -15.56 -5.85
N VAL A 139 12.89 -16.28 -6.19
CA VAL A 139 12.64 -17.65 -5.68
C VAL A 139 13.80 -18.56 -6.08
N SER A 140 14.21 -18.54 -7.35
CA SER A 140 15.35 -19.32 -7.85
C SER A 140 16.65 -18.96 -7.13
N LEU A 141 16.87 -17.67 -6.86
CA LEU A 141 18.01 -17.14 -6.11
C LEU A 141 18.03 -17.62 -4.66
N SER A 142 16.87 -17.66 -4.01
CA SER A 142 16.75 -18.07 -2.61
C SER A 142 17.20 -19.51 -2.41
N LEU A 143 16.93 -20.42 -3.35
CA LEU A 143 17.39 -21.80 -3.28
C LEU A 143 18.92 -21.95 -3.36
N GLN A 144 19.62 -20.95 -3.87
CA GLN A 144 21.07 -20.99 -4.09
C GLN A 144 21.83 -20.25 -2.96
N CYS A 145 21.31 -19.15 -2.42
CA CYS A 145 22.05 -18.24 -1.53
C CYS A 145 21.51 -18.16 -0.09
N PRO A 146 21.58 -19.24 0.72
CA PRO A 146 21.14 -19.18 2.11
C PRO A 146 22.04 -18.31 3.01
N GLY A 147 21.44 -17.66 4.00
CA GLY A 147 22.07 -16.75 4.96
C GLY A 147 22.58 -15.43 4.37
N SER A 148 22.19 -15.09 3.13
CA SER A 148 22.70 -13.90 2.43
C SER A 148 21.74 -12.72 2.56
N SER A 149 22.29 -11.50 2.64
CA SER A 149 21.54 -10.27 2.39
C SER A 149 21.57 -9.95 0.89
N VAL A 150 20.42 -9.82 0.25
CA VAL A 150 20.31 -9.61 -1.19
C VAL A 150 19.69 -8.24 -1.47
N SER A 151 20.30 -7.48 -2.38
CA SER A 151 19.75 -6.26 -2.95
C SER A 151 19.55 -6.44 -4.45
N VAL A 152 18.30 -6.35 -4.91
CA VAL A 152 17.91 -6.42 -6.31
C VAL A 152 17.39 -5.06 -6.74
N VAL A 153 18.00 -4.47 -7.77
CA VAL A 153 17.48 -3.27 -8.41
C VAL A 153 16.93 -3.62 -9.77
N VAL A 154 15.65 -3.32 -10.00
CA VAL A 154 14.92 -3.67 -11.21
C VAL A 154 14.89 -2.46 -12.14
N ASP A 155 15.51 -2.60 -13.31
CA ASP A 155 15.42 -1.60 -14.36
C ASP A 155 14.07 -1.71 -15.08
N CYS A 156 13.25 -0.66 -15.00
CA CYS A 156 11.88 -0.68 -15.50
C CYS A 156 11.39 0.74 -15.85
N GLU A 157 10.20 0.81 -16.43
CA GLU A 157 9.57 2.06 -16.86
C GLU A 157 9.05 2.90 -15.69
N SER A 158 8.78 4.18 -15.94
CA SER A 158 8.32 5.11 -14.90
C SER A 158 6.88 4.89 -14.46
N GLU A 159 6.06 4.26 -15.30
CA GLU A 159 4.69 3.89 -14.99
C GLU A 159 4.54 2.41 -15.24
N ILE A 160 4.06 1.66 -14.24
CA ILE A 160 4.05 0.21 -14.34
C ILE A 160 2.88 -0.42 -13.59
N TYR A 161 2.33 -1.47 -14.19
CA TYR A 161 1.34 -2.33 -13.56
C TYR A 161 2.01 -3.57 -12.96
N SER A 162 1.81 -3.78 -11.66
CA SER A 162 2.51 -4.80 -10.90
C SER A 162 1.84 -6.17 -10.92
N GLY A 163 0.66 -6.31 -11.52
CA GLY A 163 -0.07 -7.57 -11.51
C GLY A 163 -0.65 -7.94 -10.14
N LYS A 164 -1.09 -9.20 -10.01
CA LYS A 164 -1.79 -9.75 -8.83
C LYS A 164 -0.88 -10.04 -7.64
N ASN A 165 0.42 -10.13 -7.86
CA ASN A 165 1.42 -10.55 -6.88
C ASN A 165 2.60 -9.59 -6.84
N LEU A 166 2.40 -8.34 -7.31
CA LEU A 166 3.39 -7.27 -7.27
C LEU A 166 4.74 -7.71 -7.89
N PHE A 167 4.78 -7.99 -9.18
CA PHE A 167 5.99 -8.49 -9.87
C PHE A 167 6.44 -9.89 -9.40
N GLY A 168 5.52 -10.68 -8.85
CA GLY A 168 5.83 -11.98 -8.24
C GLY A 168 6.44 -11.91 -6.84
N VAL A 169 6.74 -10.73 -6.29
CA VAL A 169 7.41 -10.63 -4.97
C VAL A 169 6.47 -10.91 -3.80
N LEU A 170 5.15 -10.81 -4.00
CA LEU A 170 4.13 -11.23 -3.04
C LEU A 170 3.74 -12.70 -3.26
N ASN A 171 4.73 -13.59 -3.29
CA ASN A 171 4.51 -15.03 -3.34
C ASN A 171 4.71 -15.62 -1.93
N ALA A 172 3.68 -16.24 -1.36
CA ALA A 172 3.77 -16.86 -0.03
C ALA A 172 4.86 -17.95 0.05
N GLU A 173 5.16 -18.64 -1.05
CA GLU A 173 6.21 -19.66 -1.12
C GLU A 173 7.60 -19.08 -0.92
N LEU A 174 7.81 -17.83 -1.35
CA LEU A 174 9.08 -17.14 -1.15
C LEU A 174 9.40 -17.11 0.35
N PHE A 175 8.41 -16.76 1.18
CA PHE A 175 8.52 -16.56 2.62
C PHE A 175 8.26 -17.83 3.47
N ALA A 176 8.00 -18.96 2.83
CA ALA A 176 7.75 -20.23 3.49
C ALA A 176 9.00 -20.74 4.25
N SER A 177 8.90 -21.88 4.94
CA SER A 177 9.92 -22.39 5.87
C SER A 177 11.35 -22.48 5.30
N LYS A 178 11.50 -22.59 3.98
CA LYS A 178 12.77 -22.57 3.23
C LYS A 178 13.34 -21.18 2.90
N TRP A 179 12.72 -20.09 3.36
CA TRP A 179 13.26 -18.73 3.21
C TRP A 179 14.71 -18.71 3.64
N SER A 180 15.57 -18.33 2.72
CA SER A 180 17.01 -18.51 2.83
C SER A 180 17.74 -17.19 3.05
N PHE A 181 17.13 -16.04 2.78
CA PHE A 181 17.81 -14.76 2.92
C PHE A 181 17.82 -14.28 4.38
N ASP A 182 18.84 -13.54 4.78
CA ASP A 182 18.75 -12.78 6.04
C ASP A 182 17.88 -11.55 5.84
N LYS A 183 18.11 -10.87 4.71
CA LYS A 183 17.41 -9.67 4.26
C LYS A 183 17.28 -9.69 2.74
N LEU A 184 16.13 -9.27 2.24
CA LEU A 184 15.87 -9.08 0.82
C LEU A 184 15.37 -7.66 0.59
N TYR A 185 16.09 -6.93 -0.25
CA TYR A 185 15.74 -5.60 -0.70
C TYR A 185 15.48 -5.66 -2.19
N VAL A 186 14.30 -5.24 -2.63
CA VAL A 186 13.98 -5.11 -4.06
C VAL A 186 13.63 -3.65 -4.31
N SER A 187 14.25 -3.01 -5.30
CA SER A 187 14.07 -1.59 -5.59
C SER A 187 13.70 -1.36 -7.04
N PHE A 188 12.76 -0.44 -7.26
CA PHE A 188 12.27 0.02 -8.56
C PHE A 188 12.53 1.54 -8.65
N PRO A 189 13.76 1.95 -8.99
CA PRO A 189 14.25 3.30 -8.77
C PRO A 189 13.61 4.36 -9.67
N TRP A 190 13.04 3.94 -10.79
CA TRP A 190 12.53 4.85 -11.83
C TRP A 190 11.01 5.01 -11.80
N VAL A 191 10.30 4.17 -11.05
CA VAL A 191 8.84 4.16 -11.02
C VAL A 191 8.33 5.39 -10.28
N LYS A 192 7.49 6.17 -10.96
CA LYS A 192 6.77 7.34 -10.47
C LYS A 192 5.30 7.04 -10.20
N ILE A 193 4.69 6.18 -11.02
CA ILE A 193 3.29 5.74 -10.85
C ILE A 193 3.26 4.21 -10.84
N LEU A 194 2.68 3.65 -9.78
CA LEU A 194 2.52 2.21 -9.61
C LEU A 194 1.04 1.85 -9.60
N GLU A 195 0.61 1.06 -10.58
CA GLU A 195 -0.70 0.42 -10.56
C GLU A 195 -0.60 -0.98 -9.95
N CYS A 196 -1.38 -1.22 -8.91
CA CYS A 196 -1.47 -2.49 -8.22
C CYS A 196 -2.84 -3.12 -8.46
N ASN A 197 -2.90 -4.45 -8.56
CA ASN A 197 -4.20 -5.13 -8.44
C ASN A 197 -4.77 -4.88 -7.04
N TYR A 198 -6.06 -4.49 -6.96
CA TYR A 198 -6.71 -4.14 -5.70
C TYR A 198 -6.75 -5.26 -4.64
N MET A 199 -6.62 -6.52 -5.06
CA MET A 199 -6.58 -7.70 -4.17
C MET A 199 -5.17 -8.25 -3.94
N ALA A 200 -4.10 -7.61 -4.45
CA ALA A 200 -2.77 -8.21 -4.44
C ALA A 200 -2.27 -8.56 -3.02
N LEU A 201 -2.43 -7.63 -2.07
CA LEU A 201 -2.02 -7.83 -0.69
C LEU A 201 -2.92 -8.83 0.04
N ASP A 202 -4.23 -8.71 -0.14
CA ASP A 202 -5.22 -9.60 0.48
C ASP A 202 -5.05 -11.05 0.01
N THR A 203 -4.78 -11.26 -1.28
CA THR A 203 -4.48 -12.57 -1.86
C THR A 203 -3.23 -13.18 -1.23
N PHE A 204 -2.16 -12.38 -1.07
CA PHE A 204 -0.94 -12.83 -0.41
C PHE A 204 -1.19 -13.23 1.04
N ILE A 205 -1.93 -12.41 1.80
CA ILE A 205 -2.31 -12.70 3.19
C ILE A 205 -3.13 -13.99 3.26
N TYR A 206 -4.13 -14.13 2.39
CA TYR A 206 -4.98 -15.32 2.34
C TYR A 206 -4.16 -16.58 2.03
N GLN A 207 -3.23 -16.52 1.07
CA GLN A 207 -2.34 -17.63 0.74
C GLN A 207 -1.43 -18.00 1.93
N ALA A 208 -0.85 -16.99 2.60
CA ALA A 208 -0.03 -17.18 3.79
C ALA A 208 -0.79 -17.86 4.94
N LEU A 209 -2.10 -17.56 5.08
CA LEU A 209 -2.98 -18.15 6.09
C LEU A 209 -3.59 -19.49 5.69
N SER A 210 -3.71 -19.78 4.39
CA SER A 210 -4.41 -20.96 3.86
C SER A 210 -3.49 -22.10 3.43
N GLY A 211 -2.17 -21.88 3.43
CA GLY A 211 -1.21 -22.96 3.20
C GLY A 211 -1.42 -24.12 4.19
N ARG A 212 -1.09 -25.36 3.78
CA ARG A 212 -1.22 -26.60 4.59
C ARG A 212 -0.38 -26.63 5.89
N ALA A 213 0.17 -25.50 6.28
CA ALA A 213 1.12 -25.36 7.35
C ALA A 213 0.41 -24.86 8.61
N THR A 214 0.56 -25.61 9.71
CA THR A 214 0.11 -25.27 11.06
C THR A 214 0.22 -23.77 11.40
N SER A 215 -0.65 -23.25 12.29
CA SER A 215 -0.67 -21.88 12.82
C SER A 215 0.71 -21.22 13.04
N LYS A 216 1.70 -22.00 13.51
CA LYS A 216 3.08 -21.58 13.73
C LYS A 216 3.80 -21.07 12.45
N HIS A 217 3.46 -21.60 11.28
CA HIS A 217 4.11 -21.25 10.02
C HIS A 217 3.61 -19.92 9.46
N GLY A 218 2.31 -19.63 9.57
CA GLY A 218 1.75 -18.35 9.14
C GLY A 218 2.35 -17.17 9.91
N PHE A 219 2.50 -17.31 11.24
CA PHE A 219 3.16 -16.30 12.07
C PHE A 219 4.62 -16.05 11.66
N GLN A 220 5.39 -17.13 11.42
CA GLN A 220 6.78 -17.02 10.96
C GLN A 220 6.88 -16.36 9.59
N LEU A 221 5.97 -16.68 8.67
CA LEU A 221 5.90 -16.08 7.34
C LEU A 221 5.67 -14.57 7.44
N PHE A 222 4.66 -14.12 8.20
CA PHE A 222 4.41 -12.70 8.40
C PHE A 222 5.58 -11.98 9.03
N ASN A 223 6.22 -12.57 10.05
CA ASN A 223 7.38 -11.96 10.67
C ASN A 223 8.57 -11.85 9.71
N ARG A 224 8.83 -12.87 8.88
CA ARG A 224 9.87 -12.82 7.85
C ARG A 224 9.57 -11.74 6.82
N PHE A 225 8.34 -11.69 6.32
CA PHE A 225 7.91 -10.63 5.41
C PHE A 225 8.13 -9.25 6.03
N LEU A 226 7.60 -9.00 7.23
CA LEU A 226 7.65 -7.71 7.92
C LEU A 226 9.08 -7.26 8.31
N ASN A 227 9.95 -8.21 8.67
CA ASN A 227 11.27 -7.87 9.21
C ASN A 227 12.43 -8.02 8.22
N SER A 228 12.34 -8.98 7.29
CA SER A 228 13.44 -9.32 6.37
C SER A 228 13.24 -8.83 4.95
N PHE A 229 12.02 -8.47 4.54
CA PHE A 229 11.75 -7.97 3.20
C PHE A 229 11.48 -6.46 3.18
N LYS A 230 12.09 -5.76 2.23
CA LYS A 230 11.89 -4.34 1.97
C LYS A 230 11.74 -4.09 0.48
N LEU A 231 10.82 -3.20 0.14
CA LEU A 231 10.53 -2.80 -1.23
C LEU A 231 10.81 -1.31 -1.40
N GLY A 232 11.63 -0.93 -2.36
CA GLY A 232 12.05 0.45 -2.59
C GLY A 232 11.37 1.05 -3.81
N PHE A 233 10.71 2.19 -3.63
CA PHE A 233 10.29 3.04 -4.73
C PHE A 233 10.69 4.51 -4.46
N PRO A 234 11.98 4.81 -4.61
CA PRO A 234 12.56 6.10 -4.24
C PRO A 234 12.03 7.30 -5.04
N LEU A 235 11.37 7.14 -6.19
CA LEU A 235 10.77 8.24 -6.98
C LEU A 235 9.24 8.14 -7.10
N LEU A 236 8.60 7.23 -6.36
CA LEU A 236 7.16 7.00 -6.51
C LEU A 236 6.36 8.16 -5.91
N GLU A 237 5.53 8.77 -6.76
CA GLU A 237 4.67 9.89 -6.43
C GLU A 237 3.24 9.40 -6.16
N GLN A 238 2.80 8.37 -6.88
CA GLN A 238 1.42 7.88 -6.84
C GLN A 238 1.30 6.34 -6.81
N ILE A 239 0.45 5.82 -5.92
CA ILE A 239 0.03 4.42 -5.90
C ILE A 239 -1.45 4.32 -6.25
N LYS A 240 -1.76 3.61 -7.34
CA LYS A 240 -3.12 3.30 -7.77
C LYS A 240 -3.47 1.85 -7.52
N PHE A 241 -4.67 1.59 -6.98
CA PHE A 241 -5.23 0.24 -6.98
C PHE A 241 -6.28 0.14 -8.07
N VAL A 242 -6.20 -0.87 -8.92
CA VAL A 242 -7.07 -1.01 -10.09
C VAL A 242 -7.79 -2.35 -10.12
N THR A 243 -8.99 -2.37 -10.68
CA THR A 243 -9.71 -3.61 -10.99
C THR A 243 -9.12 -4.30 -12.22
N GLN A 244 -9.26 -5.62 -12.30
CA GLN A 244 -8.83 -6.39 -13.47
C GLN A 244 -9.91 -6.39 -14.58
N THR A 245 -10.54 -5.23 -14.81
CA THR A 245 -11.47 -5.01 -15.92
C THR A 245 -10.71 -4.54 -17.16
N THR A 246 -11.33 -4.57 -18.33
CA THR A 246 -10.74 -4.07 -19.59
C THR A 246 -10.32 -2.60 -19.48
N THR A 247 -10.98 -1.83 -18.62
CA THR A 247 -10.74 -0.39 -18.41
C THR A 247 -9.79 -0.06 -17.27
N ARG A 248 -9.41 -1.04 -16.42
CA ARG A 248 -8.60 -0.84 -15.19
C ARG A 248 -9.06 0.33 -14.34
N ASP A 249 -10.33 0.31 -13.96
CA ASP A 249 -10.90 1.38 -13.16
C ASP A 249 -10.20 1.49 -11.79
N GLU A 250 -9.86 2.71 -11.41
CA GLU A 250 -9.26 2.99 -10.12
C GLU A 250 -10.23 2.64 -8.98
N THR A 251 -9.70 1.99 -7.97
CA THR A 251 -10.39 1.53 -6.76
C THR A 251 -9.43 1.66 -5.57
N CYS A 252 -9.75 1.03 -4.44
CA CYS A 252 -8.94 1.06 -3.23
C CYS A 252 -8.27 -0.28 -2.97
N ASN A 253 -7.18 -0.26 -2.19
CA ASN A 253 -6.59 -1.46 -1.59
C ASN A 253 -7.63 -2.17 -0.71
N PHE A 254 -7.87 -3.44 -0.97
CA PHE A 254 -8.92 -4.19 -0.30
C PHE A 254 -8.43 -4.80 1.00
N ILE A 255 -9.17 -4.62 2.10
CA ILE A 255 -8.87 -5.21 3.42
C ILE A 255 -10.06 -6.08 3.83
N ASP A 256 -9.89 -7.40 3.81
CA ASP A 256 -10.93 -8.34 4.23
C ASP A 256 -10.93 -8.52 5.77
N LEU A 257 -12.03 -8.10 6.39
CA LEU A 257 -12.34 -8.24 7.82
C LEU A 257 -13.62 -9.08 8.02
N SER A 258 -13.91 -9.99 7.09
CA SER A 258 -14.99 -10.97 7.23
C SER A 258 -14.67 -12.05 8.27
N SER A 259 -15.69 -12.78 8.71
CA SER A 259 -15.56 -13.88 9.68
C SER A 259 -14.52 -14.90 9.25
N LEU A 260 -14.52 -15.28 7.97
CA LEU A 260 -13.52 -16.17 7.38
C LEU A 260 -12.08 -15.69 7.62
N MET A 261 -11.79 -14.41 7.37
CA MET A 261 -10.44 -13.87 7.55
C MET A 261 -10.08 -13.74 9.03
N LEU A 262 -11.00 -13.19 9.84
CA LEU A 262 -10.78 -12.98 11.27
C LEU A 262 -10.53 -14.30 12.01
N ASN A 263 -11.29 -15.35 11.70
CA ASN A 263 -11.10 -16.67 12.28
C ASN A 263 -9.75 -17.28 11.89
N LYS A 264 -9.27 -17.09 10.66
CA LYS A 264 -7.91 -17.53 10.26
C LYS A 264 -6.81 -16.90 11.12
N PHE A 265 -6.92 -15.59 11.42
CA PHE A 265 -5.98 -14.93 12.33
C PHE A 265 -6.11 -15.45 13.77
N LYS A 266 -7.34 -15.56 14.28
CA LYS A 266 -7.64 -16.04 15.63
C LYS A 266 -7.15 -17.47 15.86
N ASP A 267 -7.53 -18.41 14.99
CA ASP A 267 -7.15 -19.83 15.06
C ASP A 267 -5.65 -20.01 14.82
N GLY A 268 -5.09 -19.18 13.95
CA GLY A 268 -3.65 -19.09 13.68
C GLY A 268 -2.84 -18.53 14.86
N LYS A 269 -3.49 -17.91 15.86
CA LYS A 269 -2.85 -17.11 16.90
C LYS A 269 -1.89 -16.05 16.31
N ILE A 270 -2.28 -15.50 15.16
CA ILE A 270 -1.51 -14.47 14.46
C ILE A 270 -2.15 -13.12 14.83
N PRO A 271 -1.39 -12.14 15.32
CA PRO A 271 -1.94 -10.82 15.60
C PRO A 271 -2.56 -10.20 14.34
N LEU A 272 -3.83 -9.79 14.42
CA LEU A 272 -4.53 -9.09 13.35
C LEU A 272 -3.80 -7.80 12.96
N MET A 273 -3.03 -7.20 13.87
CA MET A 273 -2.15 -6.07 13.56
C MET A 273 -1.20 -6.34 12.37
N ASN A 274 -0.82 -7.59 12.11
CA ASN A 274 0.01 -7.93 10.95
C ASN A 274 -0.72 -7.70 9.62
N LEU A 275 -2.05 -7.90 9.56
CA LEU A 275 -2.88 -7.54 8.42
C LEU A 275 -2.71 -6.06 8.09
N PHE A 276 -2.95 -5.20 9.09
CA PHE A 276 -2.89 -3.75 8.91
C PHE A 276 -1.49 -3.24 8.56
N LYS A 277 -0.43 -3.86 9.11
CA LYS A 277 0.96 -3.53 8.75
C LYS A 277 1.32 -3.86 7.30
N ILE A 278 0.74 -4.90 6.74
CA ILE A 278 0.93 -5.24 5.32
C ILE A 278 0.19 -4.22 4.45
N HIS A 279 -1.08 -3.96 4.74
CA HIS A 279 -1.87 -2.98 3.98
C HIS A 279 -1.34 -1.55 4.12
N SER A 280 -0.64 -1.22 5.20
CA SER A 280 0.01 0.09 5.35
C SER A 280 1.28 0.28 4.54
N LEU A 281 1.72 -0.77 3.83
CA LEU A 281 2.98 -0.78 3.09
C LEU A 281 4.17 -0.45 4.00
N GLN A 282 4.15 -0.89 5.27
CA GLN A 282 5.17 -0.53 6.27
C GLN A 282 6.61 -0.90 5.83
N ASN A 283 6.74 -1.92 4.98
CA ASN A 283 8.02 -2.38 4.46
C ASN A 283 8.52 -1.63 3.24
N TRP A 284 7.78 -0.63 2.79
CA TRP A 284 8.07 0.06 1.55
C TRP A 284 8.78 1.37 1.85
N TYR A 285 9.85 1.64 1.10
CA TYR A 285 10.52 2.93 1.11
C TYR A 285 9.89 3.83 0.06
N LEU A 286 9.06 4.77 0.52
CA LEU A 286 8.19 5.63 -0.29
C LEU A 286 8.39 7.12 0.07
N PRO A 287 9.57 7.72 -0.19
CA PRO A 287 9.91 9.07 0.28
C PRO A 287 9.09 10.18 -0.38
N HIS A 288 8.56 9.98 -1.60
CA HIS A 288 7.87 11.02 -2.36
C HIS A 288 6.39 10.74 -2.62
N VAL A 289 5.83 9.64 -2.09
CA VAL A 289 4.43 9.31 -2.35
C VAL A 289 3.52 10.36 -1.72
N SER A 290 2.75 11.05 -2.55
CA SER A 290 1.76 12.05 -2.10
C SER A 290 0.34 11.57 -2.32
N GLU A 291 0.13 10.71 -3.33
CA GLU A 291 -1.19 10.21 -3.73
C GLU A 291 -1.30 8.70 -3.54
N PHE A 292 -2.40 8.27 -2.91
CA PHE A 292 -2.69 6.87 -2.64
C PHE A 292 -4.19 6.63 -2.80
N SER A 293 -4.61 5.69 -3.66
CA SER A 293 -6.04 5.51 -3.97
C SER A 293 -6.91 5.09 -2.78
N GLY A 294 -6.30 4.67 -1.67
CA GLY A 294 -7.00 4.46 -0.42
C GLY A 294 -7.24 3.00 -0.07
N HIS A 295 -8.08 2.78 0.94
CA HIS A 295 -8.45 1.46 1.45
C HIS A 295 -9.96 1.23 1.37
N ARG A 296 -10.36 0.00 1.09
CA ARG A 296 -11.76 -0.46 1.17
C ARG A 296 -11.84 -1.61 2.14
N PHE A 297 -12.57 -1.42 3.22
CA PHE A 297 -12.86 -2.49 4.17
C PHE A 297 -14.02 -3.35 3.68
N LYS A 298 -13.90 -4.66 3.83
CA LYS A 298 -14.99 -5.60 3.66
C LYS A 298 -15.24 -6.29 4.98
N PHE A 299 -16.47 -6.23 5.45
CA PHE A 299 -16.88 -6.89 6.70
C PHE A 299 -17.87 -8.02 6.46
N ASP A 300 -18.47 -8.10 5.27
CA ASP A 300 -19.47 -9.09 4.90
C ASP A 300 -18.86 -10.24 4.10
N GLU A 301 -19.37 -11.46 4.28
CA GLU A 301 -19.02 -12.60 3.42
C GLU A 301 -19.80 -12.48 2.09
N THR A 302 -19.21 -11.81 1.10
CA THR A 302 -19.83 -11.59 -0.21
C THR A 302 -19.89 -12.88 -1.05
N THR A 303 -20.88 -13.73 -0.75
CA THR A 303 -21.58 -14.62 -1.69
C THR A 303 -23.01 -14.97 -1.24
N MET A 304 -23.45 -14.54 -0.06
CA MET A 304 -24.75 -14.96 0.46
C MET A 304 -25.89 -14.20 -0.23
N THR A 305 -26.62 -14.91 -1.08
CA THR A 305 -28.04 -14.71 -1.35
C THR A 305 -28.79 -14.70 -0.01
N GLY A 306 -28.88 -13.53 0.62
CA GLY A 306 -29.40 -13.40 1.98
C GLY A 306 -30.16 -12.08 2.15
N SER A 307 -31.14 -12.09 3.04
CA SER A 307 -31.91 -10.89 3.37
C SER A 307 -31.02 -9.83 4.05
N PRO A 308 -31.37 -8.53 3.97
CA PRO A 308 -30.62 -7.45 4.63
C PRO A 308 -30.34 -7.71 6.12
N GLU A 309 -31.24 -8.38 6.82
CA GLU A 309 -31.10 -8.72 8.24
C GLU A 309 -29.93 -9.67 8.50
N ARG A 310 -29.69 -10.64 7.61
CA ARG A 310 -28.56 -11.57 7.73
C ARG A 310 -27.23 -10.84 7.53
N ARG A 311 -27.18 -9.91 6.58
CA ARG A 311 -25.98 -9.07 6.35
C ARG A 311 -25.65 -8.26 7.60
N THR A 312 -26.67 -7.65 8.20
CA THR A 312 -26.54 -6.87 9.42
C THR A 312 -26.10 -7.71 10.62
N MET A 313 -26.66 -8.90 10.79
CA MET A 313 -26.26 -9.83 11.86
C MET A 313 -24.80 -10.25 11.72
N SER A 314 -24.39 -10.68 10.52
CA SER A 314 -23.00 -11.05 10.23
C SER A 314 -22.04 -9.88 10.46
N LEU A 315 -22.42 -8.67 10.07
CA LEU A 315 -21.64 -7.47 10.35
C LEU A 315 -21.47 -7.26 11.86
N LYS A 316 -22.56 -7.30 12.65
CA LYS A 316 -22.51 -7.17 14.11
C LYS A 316 -21.60 -8.22 14.76
N GLU A 317 -21.68 -9.46 14.31
CA GLU A 317 -20.82 -10.56 14.77
C GLU A 317 -19.34 -10.28 14.47
N ASN A 318 -19.02 -9.82 13.26
CA ASN A 318 -17.65 -9.50 12.86
C ASN A 318 -17.08 -8.30 13.63
N LEU A 319 -17.90 -7.29 13.90
CA LEU A 319 -17.50 -6.16 14.74
C LEU A 319 -17.23 -6.59 16.19
N ASN A 320 -18.02 -7.51 16.73
CA ASN A 320 -17.79 -8.07 18.06
C ASN A 320 -16.51 -8.91 18.12
N LEU A 321 -16.28 -9.75 17.10
CA LEU A 321 -15.05 -10.54 16.98
C LEU A 321 -13.82 -9.63 16.88
N LEU A 322 -13.88 -8.56 16.09
CA LEU A 322 -12.81 -7.55 16.00
C LEU A 322 -12.49 -6.92 17.36
N ARG A 323 -13.50 -6.60 18.16
CA ARG A 323 -13.31 -6.05 19.52
C ARG A 323 -12.67 -7.06 20.46
N GLU A 324 -13.15 -8.30 20.44
CA GLU A 324 -12.58 -9.38 21.25
C GLU A 324 -11.09 -9.56 20.93
N MET A 325 -10.74 -9.60 19.63
CA MET A 325 -9.35 -9.69 19.20
C MET A 325 -8.55 -8.46 19.65
N ALA A 326 -9.09 -7.25 19.54
CA ALA A 326 -8.40 -6.03 19.96
C ALA A 326 -8.06 -6.02 21.46
N ILE A 327 -9.01 -6.42 22.32
CA ILE A 327 -8.79 -6.52 23.77
C ILE A 327 -7.67 -7.52 24.08
N ASN A 328 -7.62 -8.63 23.35
CA ASN A 328 -6.63 -9.69 23.58
C ASN A 328 -5.23 -9.37 23.01
N GLU A 329 -5.15 -8.55 21.95
CA GLU A 329 -3.90 -8.25 21.24
C GLU A 329 -3.23 -6.95 21.67
N THR A 330 -3.98 -5.99 22.21
CA THR A 330 -3.43 -4.69 22.62
C THR A 330 -2.79 -4.78 24.01
N ILE A 331 -1.65 -4.09 24.17
CA ILE A 331 -0.88 -4.10 25.44
C ILE A 331 -1.69 -3.54 26.61
N ASP A 332 -2.56 -2.57 26.33
CA ASP A 332 -3.42 -1.88 27.30
C ASP A 332 -4.84 -2.46 27.37
N ALA A 333 -5.09 -3.63 26.76
CA ALA A 333 -6.40 -4.28 26.67
C ALA A 333 -7.52 -3.35 26.15
N THR A 334 -7.17 -2.39 25.30
CA THR A 334 -8.14 -1.48 24.70
C THR A 334 -8.96 -2.17 23.62
N PRO A 335 -10.27 -1.86 23.49
CA PRO A 335 -11.16 -2.53 22.54
C PRO A 335 -11.03 -2.00 21.10
N TYR A 336 -9.86 -1.45 20.76
CA TYR A 336 -9.63 -0.79 19.48
C TYR A 336 -8.19 -0.92 18.99
N TYR A 337 -8.02 -0.90 17.67
CA TYR A 337 -6.70 -0.89 17.06
C TYR A 337 -6.25 0.53 16.72
N ARG A 338 -4.99 0.85 17.05
CA ARG A 338 -4.33 2.09 16.61
C ARG A 338 -3.61 1.83 15.29
N LEU A 339 -4.18 2.35 14.21
CA LEU A 339 -3.78 2.03 12.84
C LEU A 339 -3.03 3.18 12.19
N SER A 340 -1.96 2.85 11.47
CA SER A 340 -1.30 3.75 10.51
C SER A 340 -1.37 3.05 9.15
N LEU A 341 -2.46 3.28 8.41
CA LEU A 341 -2.76 2.56 7.17
C LEU A 341 -2.16 3.21 5.93
N PHE A 342 -1.65 4.42 6.02
CA PHE A 342 -1.11 5.14 4.88
C PHE A 342 0.41 5.27 5.01
N PRO A 343 1.15 5.22 3.89
CA PRO A 343 2.55 5.65 3.87
C PRO A 343 2.70 7.09 4.41
N ARG A 344 3.83 7.35 5.07
CA ARG A 344 4.06 8.57 5.88
C ARG A 344 3.94 9.90 5.15
N ASN A 345 4.06 9.92 3.82
CA ASN A 345 4.09 11.15 3.02
C ASN A 345 2.78 11.39 2.26
N VAL A 346 1.82 10.46 2.34
CA VAL A 346 0.54 10.58 1.64
C VAL A 346 -0.22 11.80 2.16
N LYS A 347 -0.63 12.65 1.22
CA LYS A 347 -1.40 13.87 1.45
C LYS A 347 -2.87 13.69 1.11
N HIS A 348 -3.16 12.87 0.10
CA HIS A 348 -4.51 12.68 -0.42
C HIS A 348 -4.84 11.18 -0.52
N THR A 349 -5.97 10.79 0.05
CA THR A 349 -6.41 9.38 0.08
C THR A 349 -7.91 9.23 0.24
N ARG A 350 -8.37 7.98 0.17
CA ARG A 350 -9.75 7.57 0.39
C ARG A 350 -9.86 6.41 1.38
N ILE A 351 -10.97 6.35 2.10
CA ILE A 351 -11.40 5.17 2.84
C ILE A 351 -12.84 4.85 2.45
N VAL A 352 -13.08 3.61 2.09
CA VAL A 352 -14.40 3.07 1.78
C VAL A 352 -14.82 2.08 2.85
N ASN A 353 -16.10 2.17 3.25
CA ASN A 353 -16.75 1.38 4.28
C ASN A 353 -16.21 1.67 5.69
N TRP A 354 -16.06 2.95 6.05
CA TRP A 354 -15.73 3.33 7.44
C TRP A 354 -16.93 3.17 8.37
N ILE A 355 -16.75 2.51 9.52
CA ILE A 355 -17.87 2.10 10.38
C ILE A 355 -18.36 3.27 11.26
N PRO A 356 -19.64 3.71 11.14
CA PRO A 356 -20.18 4.81 11.95
C PRO A 356 -20.82 4.30 13.25
N LEU A 357 -20.02 3.82 14.22
CA LEU A 357 -20.54 3.31 15.49
C LEU A 357 -20.88 4.44 16.48
N GLN A 358 -21.90 4.23 17.32
CA GLN A 358 -22.26 5.16 18.41
C GLN A 358 -21.40 4.98 19.68
N SER A 359 -20.80 3.80 19.85
CA SER A 359 -19.92 3.46 20.98
C SER A 359 -18.44 3.76 20.68
N THR A 360 -17.52 3.34 21.54
CA THR A 360 -16.07 3.36 21.30
C THR A 360 -15.71 2.85 19.89
N PRO A 361 -14.85 3.57 19.13
CA PRO A 361 -14.43 3.14 17.80
C PRO A 361 -13.63 1.84 17.90
N ILE A 362 -13.76 0.94 16.93
CA ILE A 362 -12.96 -0.31 16.86
C ILE A 362 -11.60 -0.05 16.21
N MET A 363 -11.52 0.99 15.38
CA MET A 363 -10.31 1.38 14.68
C MET A 363 -10.06 2.87 14.88
N ILE A 364 -8.82 3.21 15.23
CA ILE A 364 -8.32 4.56 15.32
C ILE A 364 -7.30 4.76 14.21
N LEU A 365 -7.67 5.54 13.20
CA LEU A 365 -6.82 5.88 12.08
C LEU A 365 -5.93 7.08 12.43
N LYS A 366 -4.61 6.89 12.33
CA LYS A 366 -3.61 7.93 12.56
C LYS A 366 -2.85 8.27 11.29
N SER A 367 -2.75 9.56 10.98
CA SER A 367 -1.81 10.09 9.98
C SER A 367 -1.47 11.55 10.28
N ASN A 368 -0.20 11.90 10.21
CA ASN A 368 0.28 13.27 10.42
C ASN A 368 0.52 14.04 9.11
N SER A 369 0.47 13.37 7.96
CA SER A 369 0.75 13.98 6.64
C SER A 369 -0.50 14.25 5.82
N LEU A 370 -1.63 13.65 6.21
CA LEU A 370 -2.82 13.66 5.39
C LEU A 370 -3.49 15.03 5.43
N GLU A 371 -3.64 15.64 4.25
CA GLU A 371 -4.24 16.97 4.06
C GLU A 371 -5.69 16.86 3.54
N SER A 372 -6.01 15.79 2.78
CA SER A 372 -7.37 15.52 2.30
C SER A 372 -7.74 14.05 2.41
N LEU A 373 -8.93 13.76 2.93
CA LEU A 373 -9.48 12.42 3.07
C LEU A 373 -10.87 12.38 2.43
N SER A 374 -11.08 11.42 1.52
CA SER A 374 -12.41 11.04 1.09
C SER A 374 -12.90 9.84 1.90
N LEU A 375 -14.03 9.97 2.57
CA LEU A 375 -14.54 9.00 3.53
C LEU A 375 -15.94 8.56 3.11
N LYS A 376 -16.05 7.32 2.68
CA LYS A 376 -17.33 6.67 2.40
C LYS A 376 -17.71 5.79 3.59
N LEU A 377 -18.78 6.18 4.26
CA LEU A 377 -19.26 5.48 5.46
C LEU A 377 -19.92 4.16 5.06
N LEU A 378 -19.75 3.15 5.91
CA LEU A 378 -20.46 1.88 5.81
C LEU A 378 -21.92 2.12 6.20
N GLU A 379 -22.84 1.68 5.35
CA GLU A 379 -24.26 1.69 5.70
C GLU A 379 -24.53 0.66 6.79
N PHE A 380 -25.02 1.14 7.94
CA PHE A 380 -25.20 0.36 9.14
C PHE A 380 -26.57 0.65 9.75
N GLU A 381 -27.59 -0.15 9.39
CA GLU A 381 -28.99 -0.04 9.85
C GLU A 381 -29.57 1.39 9.77
N ASN A 382 -30.83 1.55 10.18
CA ASN A 382 -31.46 2.85 10.44
C ASN A 382 -30.90 3.46 11.72
N ALA A 383 -29.57 3.62 11.81
CA ALA A 383 -28.98 4.34 12.93
C ALA A 383 -29.59 5.74 12.95
N PRO A 384 -30.21 6.18 14.06
CA PRO A 384 -30.85 7.49 14.13
C PRO A 384 -29.83 8.64 14.02
N THR A 385 -28.54 8.32 14.09
CA THR A 385 -27.43 9.26 13.99
C THR A 385 -26.20 8.53 13.50
N THR A 386 -25.59 9.08 12.44
CA THR A 386 -24.30 8.66 11.90
C THR A 386 -23.18 9.34 12.68
N VAL A 387 -22.36 8.56 13.40
CA VAL A 387 -21.26 9.11 14.19
C VAL A 387 -19.93 8.90 13.46
N VAL A 388 -19.28 10.00 13.08
CA VAL A 388 -17.92 10.00 12.53
C VAL A 388 -16.92 10.04 13.68
N GLN A 389 -16.08 9.01 13.78
CA GLN A 389 -15.14 8.85 14.88
C GLN A 389 -13.89 8.05 14.52
N GLY A 390 -12.88 8.11 15.40
CA GLY A 390 -11.64 7.36 15.26
C GLY A 390 -10.64 7.98 14.27
N LEU A 391 -10.80 9.26 13.91
CA LEU A 391 -9.94 9.94 12.95
C LEU A 391 -8.94 10.85 13.68
N PHE A 392 -7.69 10.40 13.81
CA PHE A 392 -6.59 11.16 14.40
C PHE A 392 -5.68 11.71 13.29
N LEU A 393 -6.15 12.80 12.69
CA LEU A 393 -5.60 13.39 11.47
C LEU A 393 -5.35 14.89 11.69
N PRO A 394 -4.34 15.26 12.51
CA PRO A 394 -4.12 16.66 12.91
C PRO A 394 -3.83 17.60 11.73
N SER A 395 -3.31 17.10 10.62
CA SER A 395 -2.99 17.88 9.42
C SER A 395 -4.12 17.93 8.39
N LEU A 396 -5.25 17.27 8.66
CA LEU A 396 -6.36 17.19 7.71
C LEU A 396 -6.98 18.57 7.52
N LEU A 397 -7.03 19.05 6.28
CA LEU A 397 -7.61 20.33 5.90
C LEU A 397 -8.99 20.15 5.26
N CYS A 398 -9.20 19.04 4.55
CA CYS A 398 -10.43 18.74 3.83
C CYS A 398 -10.91 17.30 4.11
N LEU A 399 -12.19 17.16 4.44
CA LEU A 399 -12.89 15.88 4.56
C LEU A 399 -14.01 15.84 3.52
N ASN A 400 -13.95 14.90 2.59
CA ASN A 400 -15.05 14.65 1.66
C ASN A 400 -15.87 13.47 2.17
N LEU A 401 -17.15 13.69 2.47
CA LEU A 401 -18.07 12.63 2.83
C LEU A 401 -18.76 12.14 1.57
N GLU A 402 -18.44 10.91 1.16
CA GLU A 402 -18.99 10.29 -0.04
C GLU A 402 -20.21 9.42 0.30
N GLN A 403 -21.24 9.51 -0.53
CA GLN A 403 -22.39 8.63 -0.45
C GLN A 403 -22.16 7.31 -1.22
N MET A 404 -22.87 6.26 -0.83
CA MET A 404 -23.11 5.10 -1.71
C MET A 404 -24.03 5.54 -2.85
N THR A 405 -23.55 5.52 -4.09
CA THR A 405 -24.45 5.25 -5.21
C THR A 405 -24.87 3.80 -5.10
N GLU A 406 -26.12 3.55 -4.69
CA GLU A 406 -26.75 2.25 -4.90
C GLU A 406 -26.63 1.90 -6.39
N GLN A 407 -25.89 0.83 -6.69
CA GLN A 407 -26.00 0.22 -8.01
C GLN A 407 -27.37 -0.45 -8.07
N HIS A 408 -28.32 0.22 -8.75
CA HIS A 408 -29.55 -0.31 -9.32
C HIS A 408 -30.23 -1.47 -8.56
N VAL A 409 -31.02 -1.13 -7.54
CA VAL A 409 -32.31 -1.81 -7.42
C VAL A 409 -33.23 -1.12 -8.41
N THR A 410 -33.34 -1.64 -9.63
CA THR A 410 -34.45 -1.31 -10.53
C THR A 410 -35.73 -1.58 -9.75
N LEU A 411 -36.37 -0.52 -9.25
CA LEU A 411 -37.75 -0.55 -8.81
C LEU A 411 -38.57 -1.00 -10.02
N VAL A 412 -38.85 -2.30 -10.07
CA VAL A 412 -39.87 -2.84 -10.97
C VAL A 412 -41.15 -2.08 -10.61
N PRO A 413 -41.77 -1.35 -11.56
CA PRO A 413 -43.02 -0.67 -11.29
C PRO A 413 -44.01 -1.72 -10.78
N PRO A 414 -44.89 -1.38 -9.82
CA PRO A 414 -45.93 -2.31 -9.40
C PRO A 414 -46.83 -2.57 -10.61
N THR A 415 -46.59 -3.67 -11.30
CA THR A 415 -47.51 -4.17 -12.32
C THR A 415 -48.79 -4.54 -11.59
N ASN A 416 -49.81 -3.70 -11.78
CA ASN A 416 -51.23 -3.96 -11.59
C ASN A 416 -51.57 -5.39 -11.13
N ARG A 417 -51.56 -5.62 -9.81
CA ARG A 417 -52.34 -6.70 -9.20
C ARG A 417 -53.74 -6.17 -8.93
N ARG A 418 -54.54 -6.01 -9.99
CA ARG A 418 -56.00 -6.14 -9.84
C ARG A 418 -56.29 -7.64 -9.84
N ASN A 419 -57.01 -8.08 -8.82
CA ASN A 419 -57.51 -9.45 -8.57
C ASN A 419 -56.66 -10.31 -7.63
N SER A 420 -56.58 -9.89 -6.36
CA SER A 420 -56.64 -10.84 -5.25
C SER A 420 -57.40 -10.17 -4.10
N ILE A 421 -58.66 -10.55 -3.94
CA ILE A 421 -59.45 -10.28 -2.76
C ILE A 421 -58.89 -11.21 -1.69
N ASP A 422 -58.21 -10.66 -0.69
CA ASP A 422 -57.97 -11.34 0.58
C ASP A 422 -57.99 -10.32 1.72
N MET A 423 -58.54 -10.79 2.84
CA MET A 423 -59.26 -10.03 3.85
C MET A 423 -58.43 -9.01 4.62
N ILE A 424 -59.07 -7.85 4.82
CA ILE A 424 -58.76 -6.87 5.86
C ILE A 424 -59.04 -7.51 7.22
N THR A 425 -58.00 -7.74 8.02
CA THR A 425 -58.11 -7.78 9.47
C THR A 425 -57.22 -6.72 10.09
N HIS A 426 -57.87 -5.86 10.86
CA HIS A 426 -57.31 -4.71 11.55
C HIS A 426 -56.02 -5.03 12.32
N SER A 427 -54.94 -4.36 11.95
CA SER A 427 -53.90 -3.93 12.88
C SER A 427 -53.51 -2.50 12.55
N THR A 428 -54.28 -1.59 13.12
CA THR A 428 -53.90 -0.20 13.33
C THR A 428 -52.66 -0.16 14.23
N VAL A 429 -51.57 0.45 13.76
CA VAL A 429 -50.61 1.32 14.49
C VAL A 429 -49.34 1.44 13.63
N ASN A 430 -48.98 2.69 13.32
CA ASN A 430 -47.73 3.17 12.70
C ASN A 430 -47.59 3.12 11.16
N GLU A 431 -48.48 3.78 10.43
CA GLU A 431 -48.05 4.54 9.25
C GLU A 431 -47.56 5.91 9.73
N ILE A 432 -46.32 5.95 10.23
CA ILE A 432 -45.59 7.21 10.40
C ILE A 432 -44.99 7.55 9.03
N GLU A 433 -45.20 8.80 8.61
CA GLU A 433 -44.80 9.38 7.33
C GLU A 433 -43.42 8.93 6.82
N PRO A 434 -43.28 8.53 5.55
CA PRO A 434 -42.01 8.12 4.95
C PRO A 434 -41.03 9.30 4.72
N TYR A 435 -41.39 10.53 5.13
CA TYR A 435 -40.54 11.71 5.00
C TYR A 435 -39.68 11.96 6.24
N ALA A 436 -40.11 11.52 7.43
CA ALA A 436 -39.34 11.66 8.67
C ALA A 436 -38.13 10.71 8.74
N SER A 437 -38.11 9.65 7.91
CA SER A 437 -36.97 8.72 7.78
C SER A 437 -35.88 9.18 6.81
N SER A 438 -36.05 10.32 6.12
CA SER A 438 -35.12 10.79 5.08
C SER A 438 -33.95 11.63 5.60
N MET A 439 -33.99 12.03 6.87
CA MET A 439 -33.00 12.90 7.50
C MET A 439 -32.04 12.08 8.37
N ASN A 440 -30.75 12.09 8.03
CA ASN A 440 -29.71 11.37 8.77
C ASN A 440 -28.78 12.35 9.50
N PRO A 441 -28.92 12.54 10.82
CA PRO A 441 -28.01 13.37 11.61
C PRO A 441 -26.58 12.83 11.56
N VAL A 442 -25.61 13.70 11.30
CA VAL A 442 -24.18 13.38 11.31
C VAL A 442 -23.51 14.11 12.46
N VAL A 443 -22.80 13.35 13.30
CA VAL A 443 -22.15 13.85 14.51
C VAL A 443 -20.67 13.46 14.51
N PHE A 444 -19.80 14.42 14.81
CA PHE A 444 -18.38 14.18 15.04
C PHE A 444 -18.13 13.96 16.54
N SER A 445 -17.57 12.80 16.87
CA SER A 445 -17.26 12.46 18.26
C SER A 445 -15.97 13.11 18.77
N SER A 446 -15.78 13.11 20.08
CA SER A 446 -14.53 13.52 20.74
C SER A 446 -13.39 12.51 20.58
N TRP A 447 -13.64 11.35 19.96
CA TRP A 447 -12.60 10.36 19.58
C TRP A 447 -11.90 10.74 18.27
N ASN A 448 -12.01 12.00 17.86
CA ASN A 448 -11.34 12.53 16.69
C ASN A 448 -10.30 13.56 17.12
N GLN A 449 -9.23 13.66 16.33
CA GLN A 449 -8.29 14.77 16.36
C GLN A 449 -8.24 15.39 14.96
N LEU A 450 -9.16 16.32 14.71
CA LEU A 450 -9.37 17.00 13.43
C LEU A 450 -9.18 18.53 13.59
N THR A 451 -8.13 18.91 14.32
CA THR A 451 -7.91 20.29 14.78
C THR A 451 -7.82 21.30 13.64
N ASN A 452 -7.23 20.90 12.50
CA ASN A 452 -7.00 21.77 11.35
C ASN A 452 -8.05 21.61 10.25
N LEU A 453 -9.12 20.83 10.47
CA LEU A 453 -10.13 20.59 9.45
C LEU A 453 -10.87 21.90 9.14
N GLN A 454 -10.72 22.38 7.91
CA GLN A 454 -11.30 23.66 7.47
C GLN A 454 -12.55 23.47 6.62
N VAL A 455 -12.64 22.38 5.87
CA VAL A 455 -13.70 22.16 4.89
C VAL A 455 -14.24 20.75 4.99
N ILE A 456 -15.57 20.64 5.09
CA ILE A 456 -16.29 19.41 4.78
C ILE A 456 -16.90 19.58 3.39
N LYS A 457 -16.63 18.63 2.50
CA LYS A 457 -17.32 18.48 1.21
C LYS A 457 -18.27 17.30 1.31
N ILE A 458 -19.40 17.40 0.62
CA ILE A 458 -20.35 16.31 0.56
C ILE A 458 -20.71 16.09 -0.90
N ASP A 459 -20.45 14.88 -1.39
CA ASP A 459 -20.82 14.45 -2.73
C ASP A 459 -22.15 13.67 -2.62
N MET A 460 -23.26 14.40 -2.78
CA MET A 460 -24.61 13.87 -2.58
C MET A 460 -25.34 13.61 -3.88
N LYS A 461 -26.10 12.51 -3.91
CA LYS A 461 -27.12 12.28 -4.94
C LYS A 461 -28.52 12.03 -4.37
N PHE A 462 -28.66 11.48 -3.14
CA PHE A 462 -29.98 10.98 -2.70
C PHE A 462 -30.33 11.13 -1.20
N ASN A 463 -29.38 11.36 -0.28
CA ASN A 463 -29.67 11.44 1.17
C ASN A 463 -29.52 12.86 1.70
N HIS A 464 -30.40 13.27 2.62
CA HIS A 464 -30.29 14.52 3.35
C HIS A 464 -29.54 14.33 4.66
N TYR A 465 -28.42 15.03 4.82
CA TYR A 465 -27.65 15.02 6.07
C TYR A 465 -28.00 16.24 6.92
N ILE A 466 -28.13 16.02 8.22
CA ILE A 466 -28.30 17.09 9.19
C ILE A 466 -27.05 17.20 10.05
N PHE A 467 -26.47 18.39 10.12
CA PHE A 467 -25.36 18.69 11.00
C PHE A 467 -25.78 19.67 12.10
N ASP A 468 -25.49 19.33 13.36
CA ASP A 468 -25.62 20.26 14.48
C ASP A 468 -24.41 21.21 14.51
N ILE A 469 -24.66 22.52 14.41
CA ILE A 469 -23.61 23.55 14.40
C ILE A 469 -22.81 23.54 15.71
N GLN A 470 -23.43 23.25 16.85
CA GLN A 470 -22.71 23.17 18.12
C GLN A 470 -21.76 21.98 18.13
N ASN A 471 -22.18 20.83 17.58
CA ASN A 471 -21.30 19.68 17.44
C ASN A 471 -20.13 19.98 16.51
N LEU A 472 -20.38 20.59 15.35
CA LEU A 472 -19.35 20.97 14.40
C LEU A 472 -18.32 21.91 15.05
N LYS A 473 -18.74 22.99 15.72
CA LYS A 473 -17.82 23.92 16.35
C LYS A 473 -17.02 23.31 17.51
N LYS A 474 -17.66 22.45 18.30
CA LYS A 474 -17.02 21.79 19.44
C LYS A 474 -15.97 20.77 18.98
N SER A 475 -16.31 19.96 17.98
CA SER A 475 -15.46 18.85 17.53
C SER A 475 -14.47 19.27 16.43
N LEU A 476 -14.76 20.33 15.68
CA LEU A 476 -13.99 20.81 14.51
C LEU A 476 -13.74 22.33 14.65
N PRO A 477 -12.83 22.76 15.55
CA PRO A 477 -12.69 24.17 15.92
C PRO A 477 -12.27 25.10 14.76
N SER A 478 -11.64 24.57 13.71
CA SER A 478 -11.18 25.33 12.54
C SER A 478 -12.13 25.31 11.35
N ILE A 479 -13.33 24.72 11.50
CA ILE A 479 -14.26 24.54 10.38
C ILE A 479 -14.77 25.88 9.85
N ASN A 480 -14.75 26.02 8.53
CA ASN A 480 -15.41 27.13 7.85
C ASN A 480 -16.79 26.66 7.35
N LEU A 481 -17.84 26.95 8.12
CA LEU A 481 -19.21 26.51 7.82
C LEU A 481 -19.70 27.05 6.47
N LYS A 482 -19.46 28.33 6.19
CA LYS A 482 -19.83 28.99 4.92
C LYS A 482 -19.16 28.37 3.70
N LYS A 483 -17.90 27.92 3.84
CA LYS A 483 -17.17 27.24 2.77
C LYS A 483 -17.58 25.77 2.62
N SER A 484 -18.03 25.14 3.71
CA SER A 484 -18.38 23.72 3.74
C SER A 484 -19.82 23.46 3.27
N PHE A 485 -20.74 24.38 3.56
CA PHE A 485 -22.17 24.18 3.38
C PHE A 485 -22.82 25.38 2.70
N GLN A 486 -23.42 25.15 1.53
CA GLN A 486 -24.14 26.20 0.79
C GLN A 486 -25.41 26.67 1.50
N THR A 487 -26.01 25.80 2.32
CA THR A 487 -27.23 26.05 3.09
C THR A 487 -26.98 26.72 4.44
N PHE A 488 -25.72 27.02 4.77
CA PHE A 488 -25.36 27.80 5.95
C PHE A 488 -25.50 29.30 5.66
N PHE A 489 -26.37 29.97 6.42
CA PHE A 489 -26.62 31.40 6.35
C PHE A 489 -25.87 32.13 7.46
N ASP A 490 -26.09 31.74 8.73
CA ASP A 490 -25.49 32.38 9.90
C ASP A 490 -25.46 31.48 11.14
N GLU A 491 -24.88 32.02 12.22
CA GLU A 491 -24.63 31.35 13.49
C GLU A 491 -25.85 31.22 14.41
N GLN A 492 -26.99 31.80 14.03
CA GLN A 492 -28.25 31.60 14.75
C GLN A 492 -28.92 30.29 14.36
N GLN A 493 -28.54 29.73 13.20
CA GLN A 493 -28.96 28.39 12.81
C GLN A 493 -28.48 27.36 13.81
N ARG A 494 -29.36 26.43 14.18
CA ARG A 494 -29.00 25.28 15.01
C ARG A 494 -28.49 24.11 14.16
N PHE A 495 -29.09 23.93 13.00
CA PHE A 495 -28.84 22.80 12.12
C PHE A 495 -28.56 23.27 10.70
N ILE A 496 -27.69 22.54 10.01
CA ILE A 496 -27.42 22.66 8.58
C ILE A 496 -27.98 21.40 7.93
N VAL A 497 -28.90 21.58 6.98
CA VAL A 497 -29.42 20.49 6.15
C VAL A 497 -28.72 20.57 4.80
N VAL A 498 -28.14 19.46 4.36
CA VAL A 498 -27.43 19.34 3.07
C VAL A 498 -28.15 18.34 2.20
#